data_AF-A0A0V1BUS5-F1
#
_entry.id   AF-A0A0V1BUS5-F1
#
_cell.length_a   1.000
_cell.length_b   1.000
_cell.length_c   1.000
_cell.angle_alpha   90.00
_cell.angle_beta   90.00
_cell.angle_gamma   90.00
#
_symmetry.space_group_name_H-M   'P 1'
#
loop_
_entity.id
_entity.type
_entity.pdbx_description
1 polymer ?
#
loop_
_entity_poly.entity_id
_entity_poly.type
_entity_poly.pdbx_seq_one_letter_code
_entity_poly.pdbx_strand_id
1 'polypeptide(L)'
;MSTTINKKVLSLEQKLEWRGASRSGKSLSFGVGLSTVAHIYRILRQLTDFVNALGSAMYSWFLQKRALNQPISGTILQEKTLIFSTMLGSSG
;
A
#
# COMPACT_ATOMS: atom_id res chain seq x y z
N MET A 1 22.98 10.87 19.06
CA MET A 1 21.71 11.34 19.67
C MET A 1 20.65 10.28 19.40
N SER A 2 20.14 9.62 20.43
CA SER A 2 19.13 8.54 20.31
C SER A 2 17.74 9.09 20.62
N THR A 3 16.85 9.16 19.64
CA THR A 3 15.47 9.62 19.81
C THR A 3 14.62 8.47 20.35
N THR A 4 14.27 8.54 21.63
CA THR A 4 13.41 7.55 22.29
C THR A 4 11.95 7.81 21.88
N ILE A 5 11.37 6.93 21.07
CA ILE A 5 9.96 7.02 20.65
C ILE A 5 9.09 6.39 21.74
N ASN A 6 8.47 7.24 22.55
CA ASN A 6 7.49 6.84 23.57
C ASN A 6 6.17 6.40 22.89
N LYS A 7 5.91 5.09 22.85
CA LYS A 7 4.67 4.52 22.29
C LYS A 7 3.54 4.59 23.32
N LYS A 8 2.62 5.54 23.19
CA LYS A 8 1.38 5.60 23.99
C LYS A 8 0.30 4.74 23.34
N VAL A 9 -0.22 3.75 24.06
CA VAL A 9 -1.34 2.91 23.60
C VAL A 9 -2.64 3.70 23.75
N LEU A 10 -3.34 3.92 22.63
CA LEU A 10 -4.60 4.67 22.57
C LEU A 10 -5.79 3.77 22.90
N SER A 11 -6.78 4.33 23.60
CA SER A 11 -8.03 3.63 23.95
C SER A 11 -8.90 3.39 22.71
N LEU A 12 -9.84 2.45 22.84
CA LEU A 12 -10.72 2.03 21.75
C LEU A 12 -11.62 3.17 21.26
N GLU A 13 -12.08 4.01 22.18
CA GLU A 13 -12.85 5.24 21.90
C GLU A 13 -12.04 6.22 21.05
N GLN A 14 -10.78 6.47 21.43
CA GLN A 14 -9.89 7.35 20.66
C GLN A 14 -9.71 6.81 19.24
N LYS A 15 -9.49 5.50 19.09
CA LYS A 15 -9.32 4.87 17.76
C LYS A 15 -10.56 5.00 16.86
N LEU A 16 -11.77 4.97 17.44
CA LEU A 16 -13.03 5.16 16.71
C LEU A 16 -13.21 6.62 16.26
N GLU A 17 -12.89 7.56 17.14
CA GLU A 17 -12.94 9.00 16.84
C GLU A 17 -11.95 9.38 15.71
N TRP A 18 -10.75 8.78 15.74
CA TRP A 18 -9.74 8.92 14.69
C TRP A 18 -10.26 8.51 13.30
N ARG A 19 -11.04 7.42 13.21
CA ARG A 19 -11.64 6.99 11.94
C ARG A 19 -12.66 7.99 11.41
N GLY A 20 -13.42 8.65 12.29
CA GLY A 20 -14.36 9.71 11.90
C GLY A 20 -13.66 10.99 11.46
N ALA A 21 -12.65 11.43 12.22
CA ALA A 21 -11.95 12.70 11.99
C ALA A 21 -11.00 12.68 10.78
N SER A 22 -10.44 11.51 10.43
CA SER A 22 -9.63 11.36 9.22
C SER A 22 -10.41 11.69 7.94
N ARG A 23 -11.75 11.60 7.98
CA ARG A 23 -12.63 11.92 6.85
C ARG A 23 -12.94 13.43 6.75
N SER A 24 -12.69 14.22 7.80
CA SER A 24 -13.11 15.63 7.91
C SER A 24 -11.94 16.64 7.90
N GLY A 25 -10.70 16.22 7.64
CA GLY A 25 -9.55 17.13 7.54
C GLY A 25 -9.06 17.76 8.86
N LYS A 26 -9.51 17.28 10.03
CA LYS A 26 -9.18 17.87 11.35
C LYS A 26 -7.89 17.30 11.97
N SER A 27 -6.81 17.13 11.19
CA SER A 27 -5.59 16.49 11.72
C SER A 27 -4.94 17.21 12.91
N LEU A 28 -5.07 18.54 12.95
CA LEU A 28 -4.57 19.38 14.05
C LEU A 28 -5.28 19.11 15.38
N SER A 29 -6.53 18.63 15.38
CA SER A 29 -7.28 18.37 16.62
C SER A 29 -6.78 17.13 17.38
N PHE A 30 -5.93 16.31 16.76
CA PHE A 30 -5.35 15.12 17.39
C PHE A 30 -3.83 15.25 17.63
N GLY A 31 -3.24 16.43 17.41
CA GLY A 31 -1.81 16.67 17.64
C GLY A 31 -0.88 16.01 16.63
N VAL A 32 -1.39 15.58 15.47
CA VAL A 32 -0.56 15.03 14.39
C VAL A 32 -0.34 16.11 13.34
N GLY A 33 0.94 16.46 13.13
CA GLY A 33 1.32 17.49 12.18
C GLY A 33 0.85 17.15 10.75
N LEU A 34 0.46 18.19 10.01
CA LEU A 34 0.04 18.08 8.60
C LEU A 34 1.08 17.36 7.73
N SER A 35 2.37 17.46 8.08
CA SER A 35 3.47 16.72 7.44
C SER A 35 3.34 15.21 7.56
N THR A 36 2.93 14.71 8.74
CA THR A 36 2.71 13.28 8.97
C THR A 36 1.50 12.78 8.18
N VAL A 37 0.44 13.59 8.13
CA VAL A 37 -0.76 13.27 7.36
C VAL A 37 -0.44 13.22 5.86
N ALA A 38 0.26 14.23 5.35
CA ALA A 38 0.68 14.28 3.95
C ALA A 38 1.59 13.07 3.60
N HIS A 39 2.49 12.69 4.50
CA HIS A 39 3.33 11.52 4.32
C HIS A 39 2.51 10.21 4.26
N ILE A 40 1.52 10.04 5.13
CA ILE A 40 0.59 8.89 5.09
C ILE A 40 -0.17 8.86 3.77
N TYR A 41 -0.73 9.99 3.33
CA TYR A 41 -1.42 10.07 2.03
C TYR A 41 -0.49 9.73 0.86
N ARG A 42 0.76 10.18 0.92
CA ARG A 42 1.76 9.89 -0.11
C ARG A 42 2.11 8.40 -0.15
N ILE A 43 2.30 7.76 1.00
CA ILE A 43 2.54 6.31 1.08
C ILE A 43 1.32 5.54 0.56
N LEU A 44 0.10 5.93 0.95
CA LEU A 44 -1.13 5.28 0.48
C LEU A 44 -1.27 5.36 -1.03
N ARG A 45 -0.94 6.52 -1.61
CA ARG A 45 -0.95 6.70 -3.06
C ARG A 45 0.10 5.83 -3.74
N GLN A 46 1.34 5.82 -3.25
CA GLN A 46 2.42 4.97 -3.78
C GLN A 46 2.03 3.48 -3.73
N LEU A 47 1.43 3.03 -2.63
CA LEU A 47 0.97 1.65 -2.49
C LEU A 47 -0.15 1.32 -3.49
N THR A 48 -1.10 2.24 -3.68
CA THR A 48 -2.20 2.06 -4.64
C THR A 48 -1.68 2.01 -6.07
N ASP A 49 -0.78 2.92 -6.43
CA ASP A 49 -0.16 2.97 -7.76
C ASP A 49 0.65 1.70 -8.03
N PHE A 50 1.39 1.20 -7.03
CA PHE A 50 2.13 -0.06 -7.13
C PHE A 50 1.20 -1.26 -7.36
N VAL A 51 0.12 -1.38 -6.59
CA VAL A 51 -0.85 -2.47 -6.74
C VAL A 51 -1.50 -2.44 -8.12
N ASN A 52 -1.85 -1.25 -8.61
CA ASN A 52 -2.42 -1.08 -9.95
C ASN A 52 -1.43 -1.48 -11.06
N ALA A 53 -0.17 -1.04 -10.95
CA ALA A 53 0.87 -1.40 -11.90
C ALA A 53 1.14 -2.91 -11.92
N LEU A 54 1.22 -3.54 -10.74
CA LEU A 54 1.41 -4.98 -10.61
C LEU A 54 0.23 -5.76 -11.21
N GLY A 55 -1.01 -5.35 -10.91
CA GLY A 55 -2.21 -5.97 -11.47
C GLY A 55 -2.27 -5.86 -13.00
N SER A 56 -1.93 -4.69 -13.56
CA SER A 56 -1.89 -4.46 -15.00
C SER A 56 -0.83 -5.32 -15.71
N ALA A 57 0.38 -5.41 -15.14
CA ALA A 57 1.44 -6.27 -15.66
C ALA A 57 1.04 -7.74 -15.62
N MET A 58 0.40 -8.18 -14.53
CA MET A 58 -0.09 -9.55 -14.38
C MET A 58 -1.21 -9.89 -15.36
N TYR A 59 -2.15 -8.98 -15.55
CA TYR A 59 -3.23 -9.16 -16.51
C TYR A 59 -2.70 -9.29 -17.94
N SER A 60 -1.77 -8.40 -18.34
CA SER A 60 -1.14 -8.44 -19.66
C SER A 60 -0.38 -9.75 -19.89
N TRP A 61 0.42 -10.17 -18.91
CA TRP A 61 1.14 -11.45 -18.97
C TRP A 61 0.18 -12.65 -19.06
N PHE A 62 -0.90 -12.63 -18.30
CA PHE A 62 -1.92 -13.69 -18.33
C PHE A 62 -2.58 -13.81 -19.71
N LEU A 63 -2.94 -12.68 -20.33
CA LEU A 63 -3.48 -12.67 -21.70
C LEU A 63 -2.48 -13.23 -22.71
N GLN A 64 -1.20 -12.87 -22.59
CA GLN A 64 -0.14 -13.42 -23.43
C GLN A 64 -0.02 -14.94 -23.27
N LYS A 65 -0.09 -15.45 -22.03
CA LYS A 65 -0.04 -16.88 -21.75
C LYS A 65 -1.25 -17.64 -22.28
N ARG A 66 -2.45 -17.04 -22.19
CA ARG A 66 -3.66 -17.59 -22.82
C ARG A 66 -3.56 -17.63 -24.34
N ALA A 67 -3.03 -16.58 -24.97
CA ALA A 67 -2.84 -16.56 -26.43
C ALA A 67 -1.89 -17.67 -26.92
N LEU A 68 -0.96 -18.09 -26.07
CA LEU A 68 -0.04 -19.21 -26.32
C LEU A 68 -0.61 -20.58 -25.90
N ASN A 69 -1.87 -20.66 -25.47
CA ASN A 69 -2.52 -21.86 -24.94
C ASN A 69 -1.71 -22.58 -23.84
N GLN A 70 -0.92 -21.84 -23.07
CA GLN A 70 -0.14 -22.42 -21.99
C GLN A 70 -1.01 -22.61 -20.74
N PRO A 71 -0.90 -23.75 -20.04
CA PRO A 71 -1.64 -23.97 -18.80
C PRO A 71 -1.14 -23.01 -17.72
N ILE A 72 -2.08 -22.37 -17.03
CA ILE A 72 -1.80 -21.42 -15.95
C ILE A 72 -2.30 -22.04 -14.65
N SER A 73 -1.37 -22.38 -13.76
CA SER A 73 -1.64 -22.84 -12.39
C SER A 73 -1.51 -21.68 -11.40
N GLY A 74 -2.18 -21.79 -10.26
CA GLY A 74 -2.06 -20.82 -9.17
C GLY A 74 -0.63 -20.64 -8.67
N THR A 75 0.18 -21.70 -8.66
CA THR A 75 1.60 -21.64 -8.27
C THR A 75 2.44 -20.80 -9.25
N ILE A 76 2.22 -21.00 -10.55
CA ILE A 76 2.89 -20.20 -11.60
C ILE A 76 2.48 -18.72 -11.50
N LEU A 77 1.22 -18.46 -11.17
CA LEU A 77 0.73 -17.09 -10.95
C LEU A 77 1.41 -16.44 -9.73
N GLN A 78 1.58 -17.17 -8.63
CA GLN A 78 2.28 -16.69 -7.43
C GLN A 78 3.76 -16.38 -7.70
N GLU A 79 4.49 -17.28 -8.36
CA GLU A 79 5.89 -17.06 -8.75
C GLU A 79 6.04 -15.81 -9.62
N LYS A 80 5.14 -15.63 -10.58
CA LYS A 80 5.17 -14.48 -11.48
C LYS A 80 4.81 -13.18 -10.77
N THR A 81 3.84 -13.22 -9.86
CA THR A 81 3.51 -12.06 -9.00
C THR A 81 4.73 -11.61 -8.21
N LEU A 82 5.49 -12.55 -7.65
CA LEU A 82 6.72 -12.23 -6.91
C LEU A 82 7.76 -11.54 -7.80
N ILE A 83 7.99 -12.07 -9.01
CA ILE A 83 8.95 -11.48 -9.96
C ILE A 83 8.56 -10.06 -10.38
N PHE A 84 7.28 -9.83 -10.68
CA PHE A 84 6.85 -8.48 -11.05
C PHE A 84 6.89 -7.51 -9.85
N SER A 85 6.62 -7.99 -8.64
CA SER A 85 6.72 -7.17 -7.44
C SER A 85 8.16 -6.70 -7.17
N THR A 86 9.16 -7.55 -7.43
CA THR A 86 10.57 -7.17 -7.28
C THR A 86 11.03 -6.24 -8.40
N MET A 87 10.60 -6.47 -9.65
CA MET A 87 10.91 -5.58 -10.78
C MET A 87 10.33 -4.17 -10.59
N LEU A 88 9.08 -4.07 -10.12
CA LEU A 88 8.43 -2.78 -9.90
C LEU A 88 8.94 -2.08 -8.64
N GLY A 89 9.32 -2.82 -7.60
CA GLY A 89 9.87 -2.27 -6.36
C GLY A 89 11.33 -1.84 -6.44
N SER A 90 12.10 -2.35 -7.40
CA SER A 90 13.54 -2.03 -7.57
C SER A 90 13.81 -0.78 -8.41
N SER A 91 12.77 -0.17 -9.01
CA SER A 91 12.88 1.08 -9.78
C SER A 91 12.60 2.35 -8.96
N GLY A 92 12.70 2.26 -7.63
CA GLY A 92 12.45 3.37 -6.70
C GLY A 92 13.72 4.08 -6.23
#